data_AF-A0A0D3JKN9-F1
#
_entry.id   AF-A0A0D3JKN9-F1
#
_cell.length_a   1.000
_cell.length_b   1.000
_cell.length_c   1.000
_cell.angle_alpha   90.00
_cell.angle_beta   90.00
_cell.angle_gamma   90.00
#
_symmetry.space_group_name_H-M   'P 1'
#
loop_
_entity.id
_entity.type
_entity.pdbx_description
1 polymer ?
#
loop_
_entity_poly.entity_id
_entity_poly.type
_entity_poly.pdbx_seq_one_letter_code
_entity_poly.pdbx_strand_id
1 'polypeptide(L)'
;MPLLSAALLSLALPAPRPALPVLRSRVSVLRGGQTAMGLAGALGAAYEAQLSARPLLTQSLTAAATFALSDVTAQRLAPDGAGSDRTRTAVTALIGLCYFGPALYHYLRFITWLIPGTGLQSTLLKTFCGQLGFGPAVTCVFFGAFLVKDHGLAGGLSRLPRKIRQDLVVTWASELCYWPFVDLICYSSVPVRWIPLGYNIANFLWTIFLSLQASKAVRKVRDDT
;
A
#
# COMPACT_ATOMS: atom_id res chain seq x y z
N MET A 1 -28.77 82.75 26.96
CA MET A 1 -27.92 81.53 27.00
C MET A 1 -27.97 80.90 25.62
N PRO A 2 -27.13 81.37 24.68
CA PRO A 2 -26.15 80.45 24.10
C PRO A 2 -24.79 81.11 23.83
N LEU A 3 -23.71 80.37 24.05
CA LEU A 3 -22.35 80.76 23.68
C LEU A 3 -21.82 79.81 22.60
N LEU A 4 -21.21 80.45 21.60
CA LEU A 4 -20.47 79.89 20.46
C LEU A 4 -19.27 79.05 20.89
N SER A 5 -18.89 78.05 20.07
CA SER A 5 -17.49 77.94 19.65
C SER A 5 -17.32 77.07 18.40
N ALA A 6 -16.54 77.60 17.46
CA ALA A 6 -16.14 76.99 16.20
C ALA A 6 -14.91 76.10 16.37
N ALA A 7 -14.72 75.10 15.50
CA ALA A 7 -13.43 74.78 14.86
C ALA A 7 -13.48 73.47 14.04
N LEU A 8 -13.15 73.63 12.75
CA LEU A 8 -12.21 72.81 11.96
C LEU A 8 -12.44 71.29 11.89
N LEU A 9 -12.79 70.80 10.70
CA LEU A 9 -12.00 69.75 10.04
C LEU A 9 -12.26 69.72 8.53
N SER A 10 -11.36 70.38 7.79
CA SER A 10 -11.33 70.32 6.32
C SER A 10 -10.95 68.92 5.85
N LEU A 11 -11.75 68.44 4.89
CA LEU A 11 -11.63 67.21 4.13
C LEU A 11 -10.22 67.00 3.55
N ALA A 12 -9.59 65.87 3.87
CA ALA A 12 -8.53 65.28 3.05
C ALA A 12 -8.99 63.88 2.61
N LEU A 13 -9.48 63.77 1.37
CA LEU A 13 -9.77 62.49 0.73
C LEU A 13 -8.45 61.80 0.34
N PRO A 14 -8.20 60.54 0.75
CA PRO A 14 -7.01 59.83 0.32
C PRO A 14 -7.14 59.41 -1.14
N ALA A 15 -6.05 59.56 -1.90
CA ALA A 15 -5.95 59.18 -3.31
C ALA A 15 -6.19 57.67 -3.53
N PRO A 16 -6.68 57.23 -4.71
CA PRO A 16 -6.91 55.82 -5.01
C PRO A 16 -5.59 55.05 -5.03
N ARG A 17 -5.51 53.97 -4.24
CA ARG A 17 -4.35 53.07 -4.23
C ARG A 17 -4.27 52.30 -5.55
N PRO A 18 -3.07 52.06 -6.13
CA PRO A 18 -2.93 51.21 -7.31
C PRO A 18 -3.34 49.76 -6.97
N ALA A 19 -4.14 49.16 -7.85
CA ALA A 19 -4.59 47.78 -7.70
C ALA A 19 -3.39 46.83 -7.78
N LEU A 20 -3.12 46.09 -6.70
CA LEU A 20 -2.07 45.06 -6.65
C LEU A 20 -2.42 43.91 -7.61
N PRO A 21 -1.46 43.40 -8.40
CA PRO A 21 -1.67 42.26 -9.29
C PRO A 21 -1.61 40.95 -8.48
N VAL A 22 -2.64 40.65 -7.69
CA VAL A 22 -2.70 39.42 -6.89
C VAL A 22 -4.05 38.75 -7.07
N LEU A 23 -4.32 38.12 -8.23
CA LEU A 23 -5.45 37.18 -8.37
C LEU A 23 -5.46 36.33 -9.66
N ARG A 24 -4.32 36.06 -10.31
CA ARG A 24 -4.28 35.08 -11.42
C ARG A 24 -3.83 33.68 -11.01
N SER A 25 -2.92 33.55 -10.03
CA SER A 25 -2.37 32.24 -9.62
C SER A 25 -3.33 31.39 -8.78
N ARG A 26 -4.28 32.01 -8.05
CA ARG A 26 -5.25 31.26 -7.23
C ARG A 26 -6.32 30.56 -8.06
N VAL A 27 -6.71 31.12 -9.21
CA VAL A 27 -7.77 30.56 -10.06
C VAL A 27 -7.30 29.30 -10.81
N SER A 28 -6.03 29.23 -11.22
CA SER A 28 -5.48 28.03 -11.88
C SER A 28 -5.32 26.85 -10.90
N VAL A 29 -4.89 27.12 -9.66
CA VAL A 29 -4.79 26.12 -8.60
C VAL A 29 -6.16 25.58 -8.20
N LEU A 30 -7.17 26.46 -8.10
CA LEU A 30 -8.54 26.04 -7.79
C LEU A 30 -9.20 25.23 -8.92
N ARG A 31 -8.96 25.59 -10.19
CA ARG A 31 -9.41 24.77 -11.34
C ARG A 31 -8.71 23.41 -11.39
N GLY A 32 -7.39 23.37 -11.18
CA GLY A 32 -6.62 22.12 -11.13
C GLY A 32 -7.09 21.18 -10.00
N GLY A 33 -7.38 21.73 -8.83
CA GLY A 33 -7.93 20.99 -7.69
C GLY A 33 -9.33 20.42 -7.94
N GLN A 34 -10.21 21.19 -8.58
CA GLN A 34 -11.56 20.72 -8.96
C GLN A 34 -11.49 19.60 -10.02
N THR A 35 -10.61 19.71 -11.02
CA THR A 35 -10.42 18.67 -12.03
C THR A 35 -9.78 17.40 -11.45
N ALA A 36 -8.83 17.54 -10.53
CA ALA A 36 -8.19 16.41 -9.87
C ALA A 36 -9.18 15.66 -8.93
N MET A 37 -10.01 16.40 -8.18
CA MET A 37 -11.11 15.82 -7.40
C MET A 37 -12.13 15.11 -8.29
N GLY A 38 -12.46 15.69 -9.45
CA GLY A 38 -13.36 15.08 -10.42
C GLY A 38 -12.80 13.78 -11.02
N LEU A 39 -11.52 13.78 -11.40
CA LEU A 39 -10.85 12.58 -11.93
C LEU A 39 -10.72 11.49 -10.86
N ALA A 40 -10.29 11.83 -9.64
CA ALA A 40 -10.18 10.88 -8.54
C ALA A 40 -11.54 10.26 -8.19
N GLY A 41 -12.60 11.07 -8.17
CA GLY A 41 -13.97 10.59 -7.99
C GLY A 41 -14.42 9.65 -9.11
N ALA A 42 -14.15 9.99 -10.37
CA ALA A 42 -14.50 9.16 -11.53
C ALA A 42 -13.73 7.83 -11.55
N LEU A 43 -12.42 7.85 -11.25
CA LEU A 43 -11.60 6.64 -11.14
C LEU A 43 -12.05 5.77 -9.98
N GLY A 44 -12.38 6.38 -8.83
CA GLY A 44 -12.95 5.68 -7.68
C GLY A 44 -14.25 4.98 -8.03
N ALA A 45 -15.19 5.69 -8.67
CA ALA A 45 -16.46 5.11 -9.09
C ALA A 45 -16.28 3.96 -10.11
N ALA A 46 -15.37 4.12 -11.08
CA ALA A 46 -15.06 3.07 -12.05
C ALA A 46 -14.44 1.84 -11.38
N TYR A 47 -13.53 2.04 -10.42
CA TYR A 47 -12.95 0.95 -9.63
C TYR A 47 -14.00 0.24 -8.79
N GLU A 48 -14.89 0.98 -8.12
CA GLU A 48 -15.98 0.41 -7.32
C GLU A 48 -16.94 -0.41 -8.20
N ALA A 49 -17.28 0.08 -9.39
CA ALA A 49 -18.10 -0.66 -10.35
C ALA A 49 -17.43 -1.99 -10.76
N GLN A 50 -16.13 -1.99 -11.04
CA GLN A 50 -15.38 -3.22 -11.35
C GLN A 50 -15.23 -4.15 -10.16
N LEU A 51 -15.04 -3.62 -8.95
CA LEU A 51 -14.97 -4.41 -7.73
C LEU A 51 -16.32 -5.09 -7.43
N SER A 52 -17.43 -4.43 -7.75
CA SER A 52 -18.77 -5.00 -7.59
C SER A 52 -19.08 -6.05 -8.67
N ALA A 53 -18.72 -5.78 -9.93
CA ALA A 53 -19.02 -6.67 -11.05
C ALA A 53 -18.11 -7.93 -11.08
N ARG A 54 -16.83 -7.78 -10.75
CA ARG A 54 -15.81 -8.83 -10.86
C ARG A 54 -14.83 -8.77 -9.68
N PRO A 55 -15.27 -9.01 -8.44
CA PRO A 55 -14.49 -8.74 -7.24
C PRO A 55 -13.14 -9.47 -7.22
N LEU A 56 -13.12 -10.77 -7.55
CA LEU A 56 -11.90 -11.57 -7.53
C LEU A 56 -10.90 -11.07 -8.58
N LEU A 57 -11.35 -10.89 -9.83
CA LEU A 57 -10.47 -10.44 -10.92
C LEU A 57 -9.91 -9.03 -10.65
N THR A 58 -10.77 -8.11 -10.20
CA THR A 58 -10.36 -6.73 -9.88
C THR A 58 -9.31 -6.72 -8.77
N GLN A 59 -9.49 -7.51 -7.70
CA GLN A 59 -8.51 -7.63 -6.63
C GLN A 59 -7.20 -8.27 -7.11
N SER A 60 -7.26 -9.33 -7.93
CA SER A 60 -6.09 -9.97 -8.54
C SER A 60 -5.28 -9.01 -9.42
N LEU A 61 -5.94 -8.25 -10.28
CA LEU A 61 -5.26 -7.28 -11.15
C LEU A 61 -4.65 -6.13 -10.35
N THR A 62 -5.36 -5.66 -9.32
CA THR A 62 -4.86 -4.60 -8.43
C THR A 62 -3.64 -5.08 -7.64
N ALA A 63 -3.69 -6.31 -7.13
CA ALA A 63 -2.55 -6.95 -6.46
C ALA A 63 -1.36 -7.12 -7.41
N ALA A 64 -1.59 -7.60 -8.63
CA ALA A 64 -0.53 -7.76 -9.65
C ALA A 64 0.19 -6.44 -9.94
N ALA A 65 -0.55 -5.36 -10.16
CA ALA A 65 -0.01 -4.03 -10.40
C ALA A 65 0.76 -3.51 -9.18
N THR A 66 0.19 -3.65 -7.98
CA THR A 66 0.82 -3.25 -6.72
C THR A 66 2.15 -3.97 -6.53
N PHE A 67 2.15 -5.30 -6.68
CA PHE A 67 3.33 -6.14 -6.49
C PHE A 67 4.42 -5.84 -7.51
N ALA A 68 4.07 -5.62 -8.78
CA ALA A 68 5.01 -5.15 -9.80
C ALA A 68 5.67 -3.81 -9.42
N LEU A 69 4.86 -2.82 -9.02
CA LEU A 69 5.36 -1.50 -8.64
C LEU A 69 6.26 -1.57 -7.40
N SER A 70 5.88 -2.38 -6.41
CA SER A 70 6.69 -2.64 -5.22
C SER A 70 8.04 -3.25 -5.57
N ASP A 71 8.07 -4.23 -6.47
CA ASP A 71 9.31 -4.88 -6.86
C ASP A 71 10.24 -3.93 -7.63
N VAL A 72 9.69 -3.14 -8.58
CA VAL A 72 10.46 -2.08 -9.26
C VAL A 72 11.04 -1.09 -8.26
N THR A 73 10.27 -0.73 -7.23
CA THR A 73 10.73 0.17 -6.17
C THR A 73 11.82 -0.47 -5.32
N ALA A 74 11.64 -1.74 -4.93
CA ALA A 74 12.63 -2.50 -4.17
C ALA A 74 13.96 -2.63 -4.92
N GLN A 75 13.93 -2.84 -6.23
CA GLN A 75 15.12 -2.90 -7.07
C GLN A 75 15.86 -1.55 -7.10
N ARG A 76 15.14 -0.43 -7.10
CA ARG A 76 15.74 0.92 -7.04
C ARG A 76 16.33 1.26 -5.67
N LEU A 77 15.84 0.62 -4.60
CA LEU A 77 16.34 0.80 -3.24
C LEU A 77 17.49 -0.17 -2.91
N ALA A 78 17.71 -1.20 -3.73
CA ALA A 78 18.81 -2.14 -3.52
C ALA A 78 20.15 -1.44 -3.80
N PRO A 79 21.22 -1.73 -3.02
CA PRO A 79 22.54 -1.16 -3.23
C PRO A 79 23.04 -1.36 -4.68
N ASP A 80 23.72 -0.33 -5.21
CA ASP A 80 24.06 -0.20 -6.63
C ASP A 80 24.76 -1.43 -7.24
N GLY A 81 24.26 -1.90 -8.39
CA GLY A 81 24.92 -2.89 -9.23
C GLY A 81 24.02 -3.93 -9.93
N ALA A 82 22.76 -4.09 -9.51
CA ALA A 82 21.91 -5.19 -10.00
C ALA A 82 21.14 -4.92 -11.31
N GLY A 83 21.08 -3.68 -11.79
CA GLY A 83 20.22 -3.31 -12.92
C GLY A 83 18.74 -3.59 -12.66
N SER A 84 17.91 -3.53 -13.70
CA SER A 84 16.48 -3.88 -13.60
C SER A 84 16.24 -5.33 -14.00
N ASP A 85 15.94 -6.20 -13.02
CA ASP A 85 15.50 -7.58 -13.23
C ASP A 85 13.99 -7.61 -13.52
N ARG A 86 13.65 -7.55 -14.81
CA ARG A 86 12.25 -7.63 -15.28
C ARG A 86 11.61 -8.98 -14.98
N THR A 87 12.39 -10.06 -14.96
CA THR A 87 11.90 -11.41 -14.66
C THR A 87 11.45 -11.48 -13.22
N ARG A 88 12.22 -10.91 -12.29
CA ARG A 88 11.82 -10.76 -10.88
C ARG A 88 10.54 -9.96 -10.74
N THR A 89 10.41 -8.84 -11.44
CA THR A 89 9.16 -8.05 -11.41
C THR A 89 7.97 -8.84 -11.94
N ALA A 90 8.14 -9.60 -13.04
CA ALA A 90 7.10 -10.45 -13.57
C ALA A 90 6.69 -11.57 -12.60
N VAL A 91 7.66 -12.22 -11.95
CA VAL A 91 7.39 -13.23 -10.90
C VAL A 91 6.62 -12.60 -9.74
N THR A 92 7.04 -11.44 -9.24
CA THR A 92 6.36 -10.75 -8.15
C THR A 92 4.93 -10.33 -8.56
N ALA A 93 4.73 -9.85 -9.78
CA ALA A 93 3.40 -9.55 -10.33
C ALA A 93 2.50 -10.80 -10.41
N LEU A 94 3.06 -11.95 -10.83
CA LEU A 94 2.33 -13.22 -10.90
C LEU A 94 1.94 -13.74 -9.52
N ILE A 95 2.78 -13.53 -8.49
CA ILE A 95 2.39 -13.82 -7.09
C ILE A 95 1.17 -12.98 -6.72
N GLY A 96 1.18 -11.68 -7.04
CA GLY A 96 0.04 -10.78 -6.84
C GLY A 96 -1.23 -11.27 -7.55
N LEU A 97 -1.10 -11.62 -8.83
CA LEU A 97 -2.21 -12.01 -9.71
C LEU A 97 -2.83 -13.36 -9.35
N CYS A 98 -2.00 -14.39 -9.24
CA CYS A 98 -2.42 -15.79 -9.23
C CYS A 98 -2.57 -16.35 -7.82
N TYR A 99 -1.91 -15.75 -6.82
CA TYR A 99 -1.95 -16.25 -5.45
C TYR A 99 -2.52 -15.22 -4.49
N PHE A 100 -1.87 -14.06 -4.31
CA PHE A 100 -2.23 -13.11 -3.27
C PHE A 100 -3.63 -12.52 -3.46
N GLY A 101 -3.97 -12.07 -4.67
CA GLY A 101 -5.29 -11.51 -4.97
C GLY A 101 -6.44 -12.47 -4.67
N PRO A 102 -6.44 -13.70 -5.23
CA PRO A 102 -7.46 -14.70 -4.92
C PRO A 102 -7.46 -15.10 -3.44
N ALA A 103 -6.28 -15.29 -2.84
CA ALA A 103 -6.17 -15.69 -1.45
C ALA A 103 -6.71 -14.59 -0.51
N LEU A 104 -6.41 -13.31 -0.76
CA LEU A 104 -6.92 -12.18 -0.01
C LEU A 104 -8.44 -12.07 -0.14
N TYR A 105 -8.99 -12.24 -1.35
CA TYR A 105 -10.43 -12.24 -1.59
C TYR A 105 -11.15 -13.28 -0.70
N HIS A 106 -10.65 -14.52 -0.68
CA HIS A 106 -11.23 -15.58 0.12
C HIS A 106 -10.96 -15.40 1.62
N TYR A 107 -9.75 -14.96 1.99
CA TYR A 107 -9.36 -14.71 3.37
C TYR A 107 -10.25 -13.66 4.02
N LEU A 108 -10.44 -12.49 3.38
CA LEU A 108 -11.28 -11.42 3.93
C LEU A 108 -12.72 -11.89 4.13
N ARG A 109 -13.29 -12.68 3.22
CA ARG A 109 -14.63 -13.25 3.37
C ARG A 109 -14.69 -14.28 4.51
N PHE A 110 -13.71 -15.18 4.58
CA PHE A 110 -13.63 -16.20 5.61
C PHE A 110 -13.48 -15.57 7.01
N ILE A 111 -12.56 -14.62 7.17
CA ILE A 111 -12.24 -14.07 8.49
C ILE A 111 -13.34 -13.13 9.01
N THR A 112 -14.03 -12.42 8.12
CA THR A 112 -15.19 -11.59 8.49
C THR A 112 -16.44 -12.42 8.80
N TRP A 113 -16.57 -13.59 8.18
CA TRP A 113 -17.60 -14.58 8.55
C TRP A 113 -17.30 -15.24 9.90
N LEU A 114 -16.05 -15.67 10.11
CA LEU A 114 -15.62 -16.36 11.33
C LEU A 114 -15.65 -15.42 12.55
N ILE A 115 -15.21 -14.17 12.37
CA ILE A 115 -15.08 -13.18 13.43
C ILE A 115 -15.83 -11.92 13.00
N PRO A 116 -17.15 -11.83 13.21
CA PRO A 116 -17.93 -10.67 12.81
C PRO A 116 -17.58 -9.42 13.64
N GLY A 117 -17.95 -8.25 13.11
CA GLY A 117 -17.78 -6.96 13.78
C GLY A 117 -16.50 -6.19 13.41
N THR A 118 -16.46 -4.92 13.81
CA THR A 118 -15.42 -3.94 13.48
C THR A 118 -14.74 -3.31 14.71
N GLY A 119 -15.13 -3.75 15.92
CA GLY A 119 -14.52 -3.26 17.17
C GLY A 119 -13.10 -3.79 17.38
N LEU A 120 -12.34 -3.13 18.27
CA LEU A 120 -10.93 -3.43 18.53
C LEU A 120 -10.66 -4.91 18.82
N GLN A 121 -11.47 -5.54 19.67
CA GLN A 121 -11.32 -6.97 19.98
C GLN A 121 -11.46 -7.85 18.74
N SER A 122 -12.47 -7.56 17.90
CA SER A 122 -12.71 -8.29 16.66
C SER A 122 -11.52 -8.11 15.70
N THR A 123 -11.04 -6.87 15.53
CA THR A 123 -9.85 -6.55 14.75
C THR A 123 -8.63 -7.33 15.22
N LEU A 124 -8.30 -7.30 16.52
CA LEU A 124 -7.14 -8.01 17.06
C LEU A 124 -7.21 -9.52 16.85
N LEU A 125 -8.40 -10.13 16.97
CA LEU A 125 -8.58 -11.55 16.68
C LEU A 125 -8.41 -11.87 15.19
N LYS A 126 -8.97 -11.06 14.29
CA LYS A 126 -8.76 -11.22 12.84
C LYS A 126 -7.28 -11.13 12.48
N THR A 127 -6.59 -10.12 13.01
CA THR A 127 -5.16 -9.93 12.84
C THR A 127 -4.39 -11.15 13.32
N PHE A 128 -4.67 -11.63 14.54
CA PHE A 128 -4.01 -12.81 15.10
C PHE A 128 -4.18 -14.06 14.21
N CYS A 129 -5.38 -14.31 13.70
CA CYS A 129 -5.62 -15.40 12.74
C CYS A 129 -4.82 -15.23 11.44
N GLY A 130 -4.73 -14.00 10.92
CA GLY A 130 -3.92 -13.68 9.74
C GLY A 130 -2.44 -13.97 9.95
N GLN A 131 -1.93 -13.59 11.12
CA GLN A 131 -0.52 -13.75 11.50
C GLN A 131 -0.10 -15.21 11.69
N LEU A 132 -1.00 -16.11 12.09
CA LEU A 132 -0.67 -17.53 12.29
C LEU A 132 -0.68 -18.36 11.01
N GLY A 133 -1.44 -17.94 9.99
CA GLY A 133 -1.65 -18.73 8.78
C GLY A 133 -1.35 -17.97 7.50
N PHE A 134 -2.14 -16.94 7.22
CA PHE A 134 -2.11 -16.23 5.95
C PHE A 134 -0.74 -15.59 5.67
N GLY A 135 -0.19 -14.88 6.66
CA GLY A 135 1.09 -14.19 6.54
C GLY A 135 2.30 -15.10 6.27
N PRO A 136 2.54 -16.11 7.13
CA PRO A 136 3.58 -17.11 6.90
C PRO A 136 3.42 -17.84 5.56
N ALA A 137 2.20 -18.16 5.14
CA ALA A 137 1.94 -18.80 3.85
C ALA A 137 2.36 -17.90 2.68
N VAL A 138 1.96 -16.62 2.69
CA VAL A 138 2.36 -15.63 1.68
C VAL A 138 3.89 -15.50 1.62
N THR A 139 4.55 -15.41 2.77
CA THR A 139 6.02 -15.32 2.86
C THR A 139 6.72 -16.55 2.26
N CYS A 140 6.23 -17.75 2.56
CA CYS A 140 6.76 -19.00 2.00
C CYS A 140 6.60 -19.07 0.47
N VAL A 141 5.45 -18.66 -0.07
CA VAL A 141 5.24 -18.58 -1.52
C VAL A 141 6.22 -17.59 -2.15
N PHE A 142 6.43 -16.44 -1.53
CA PHE A 142 7.34 -15.42 -2.03
C PHE A 142 8.79 -15.91 -2.07
N PHE A 143 9.26 -16.54 -1.00
CA PHE A 143 10.59 -17.16 -0.95
C PHE A 143 10.74 -18.30 -1.95
N GLY A 144 9.74 -19.17 -2.06
CA GLY A 144 9.72 -20.27 -3.02
C GLY A 144 9.81 -19.77 -4.45
N ALA A 145 9.00 -18.78 -4.83
CA ALA A 145 8.97 -18.22 -6.17
C ALA A 145 10.32 -17.59 -6.58
N PHE A 146 10.98 -16.86 -5.68
CA PHE A 146 12.30 -16.29 -5.95
C PHE A 146 13.37 -17.37 -6.10
N LEU A 147 13.36 -18.38 -5.22
CA LEU A 147 14.27 -19.52 -5.33
C LEU A 147 14.06 -20.32 -6.62
N VAL A 148 12.81 -20.50 -7.06
CA VAL A 148 12.48 -21.18 -8.32
C VAL A 148 12.92 -20.34 -9.53
N LYS A 149 12.77 -19.01 -9.48
CA LYS A 149 13.29 -18.10 -10.51
C LYS A 149 14.80 -18.24 -10.66
N ASP A 150 15.53 -18.27 -9.54
CA ASP A 150 17.01 -18.24 -9.54
C ASP A 150 17.67 -19.62 -9.75
N HIS A 151 16.98 -20.71 -9.40
CA HIS A 151 17.57 -22.05 -9.35
C HIS A 151 16.73 -23.14 -10.05
N GLY A 152 15.66 -22.75 -10.75
CA GLY A 152 14.68 -23.68 -11.31
C GLY A 152 13.83 -24.39 -10.26
N LEU A 153 12.85 -25.18 -10.68
CA LEU A 153 11.87 -25.78 -9.77
C LEU A 153 12.52 -26.68 -8.70
N ALA A 154 13.29 -27.69 -9.12
CA ALA A 154 13.93 -28.64 -8.19
C ALA A 154 15.00 -27.96 -7.33
N GLY A 155 15.81 -27.09 -7.91
CA GLY A 155 16.85 -26.35 -7.19
C GLY A 155 16.25 -25.35 -6.19
N GLY A 156 15.15 -24.68 -6.54
CA GLY A 156 14.49 -23.74 -5.66
C GLY A 156 13.83 -24.42 -4.47
N LEU A 157 13.04 -25.46 -4.72
CA LEU A 157 12.31 -26.17 -3.67
C LEU A 157 13.24 -26.89 -2.68
N SER A 158 14.36 -27.45 -3.14
CA SER A 158 15.36 -28.06 -2.24
C SER A 158 16.02 -27.05 -1.28
N ARG A 159 16.06 -25.76 -1.63
CA ARG A 159 16.63 -24.66 -0.81
C ARG A 159 15.61 -23.98 0.09
N LEU A 160 14.32 -24.16 -0.19
CA LEU A 160 13.22 -23.49 0.53
C LEU A 160 13.25 -23.75 2.06
N PRO A 161 13.45 -24.98 2.57
CA PRO A 161 13.50 -25.21 4.01
C PRO A 161 14.58 -24.39 4.71
N ARG A 162 15.71 -24.19 4.03
CA ARG A 162 16.82 -23.39 4.54
C ARG A 162 16.51 -21.90 4.51
N LYS A 163 15.93 -21.41 3.41
CA LYS A 163 15.48 -20.01 3.30
C LYS A 163 14.44 -19.67 4.37
N ILE A 164 13.52 -20.59 4.64
CA ILE A 164 12.54 -20.48 5.73
C ILE A 164 13.24 -20.36 7.08
N ARG A 165 14.15 -21.28 7.43
CA ARG A 165 14.89 -21.22 8.71
C ARG A 165 15.70 -19.93 8.86
N GLN A 166 16.24 -19.42 7.76
CA GLN A 166 17.08 -18.22 7.77
C GLN A 166 16.27 -16.94 7.95
N ASP A 167 15.20 -16.78 7.16
CA ASP A 167 14.57 -15.47 6.96
C ASP A 167 13.11 -15.39 7.43
N LEU A 168 12.43 -16.53 7.65
CA LEU A 168 10.99 -16.52 8.02
C LEU A 168 10.77 -15.86 9.37
N VAL A 169 11.58 -16.16 10.39
CA VAL A 169 11.36 -15.62 11.75
C VAL A 169 11.46 -14.10 11.76
N VAL A 170 12.48 -13.53 11.10
CA VAL A 170 12.67 -12.08 11.01
C VAL A 170 11.54 -11.43 10.20
N THR A 171 11.14 -12.08 9.10
CA THR A 171 10.07 -11.58 8.24
C THR A 171 8.73 -11.61 8.98
N TRP A 172 8.42 -12.70 9.68
CA TRP A 172 7.22 -12.87 10.47
C TRP A 172 7.16 -11.94 11.68
N ALA A 173 8.28 -11.71 12.37
CA ALA A 173 8.34 -10.71 13.44
C ALA A 173 8.03 -9.29 12.91
N SER A 174 8.56 -8.95 11.74
CA SER A 174 8.26 -7.67 11.07
C SER A 174 6.78 -7.59 10.66
N GLU A 175 6.21 -8.72 10.25
CA GLU A 175 4.80 -8.86 9.91
C GLU A 175 3.91 -8.59 11.12
N LEU A 176 4.27 -9.17 12.28
CA LEU A 176 3.59 -8.97 13.56
C LEU A 176 3.62 -7.51 14.02
N CYS A 177 4.63 -6.74 13.63
CA CYS A 177 4.67 -5.32 13.93
C CYS A 177 3.89 -4.49 12.90
N TYR A 178 3.87 -4.87 11.63
CA TYR A 178 3.30 -4.05 10.56
C TYR A 178 1.78 -4.18 10.45
N TRP A 179 1.27 -5.41 10.36
CA TRP A 179 -0.13 -5.67 10.03
C TRP A 179 -1.15 -5.30 11.09
N PRO A 180 -0.89 -5.40 12.42
CA PRO A 180 -1.88 -4.95 13.39
C PRO A 180 -2.25 -3.46 13.24
N PHE A 181 -1.31 -2.60 12.87
CA PHE A 181 -1.62 -1.19 12.59
C PHE A 181 -2.44 -1.03 11.32
N VAL A 182 -2.11 -1.76 10.26
CA VAL A 182 -2.85 -1.74 9.00
C VAL A 182 -4.28 -2.23 9.20
N ASP A 183 -4.45 -3.35 9.89
CA ASP A 183 -5.74 -3.96 10.19
C ASP A 183 -6.58 -3.03 11.07
N LEU A 184 -5.98 -2.39 12.07
CA LEU A 184 -6.67 -1.40 12.89
C LEU A 184 -7.21 -0.25 12.03
N ILE A 185 -6.40 0.30 11.12
CA ILE A 185 -6.83 1.38 10.23
C ILE A 185 -7.92 0.88 9.27
N CYS A 186 -7.72 -0.27 8.63
CA CYS A 186 -8.65 -0.82 7.65
C CYS A 186 -10.01 -1.14 8.27
N TYR A 187 -10.05 -1.78 9.44
CA TYR A 187 -11.32 -2.17 10.07
C TYR A 187 -12.01 -1.03 10.84
N SER A 188 -11.26 -0.02 11.32
CA SER A 188 -11.85 1.12 12.05
C SER A 188 -12.27 2.28 11.16
N SER A 189 -11.51 2.55 10.08
CA SER A 189 -11.59 3.82 9.35
C SER A 189 -12.00 3.66 7.89
N VAL A 190 -11.78 2.48 7.29
CA VAL A 190 -12.07 2.23 5.87
C VAL A 190 -13.45 1.56 5.75
N PRO A 191 -14.38 2.08 4.92
CA PRO A 191 -15.64 1.41 4.69
C PRO A 191 -15.40 -0.01 4.15
N VAL A 192 -16.19 -1.00 4.57
CA VAL A 192 -15.97 -2.43 4.30
C VAL A 192 -15.68 -2.73 2.82
N ARG A 193 -16.39 -2.06 1.91
CA ARG A 193 -16.22 -2.20 0.46
C ARG A 193 -14.82 -1.79 -0.06
N TRP A 194 -14.16 -0.85 0.61
CA TRP A 194 -12.86 -0.28 0.24
C TRP A 194 -11.69 -0.94 0.97
N ILE A 195 -11.96 -1.82 1.95
CA ILE A 195 -10.93 -2.57 2.68
C ILE A 195 -9.93 -3.25 1.73
N PRO A 196 -10.35 -3.95 0.66
CA PRO A 196 -9.40 -4.57 -0.27
C PRO A 196 -8.42 -3.56 -0.90
N LEU A 197 -8.88 -2.34 -1.20
CA LEU A 197 -8.00 -1.28 -1.72
C LEU A 197 -7.02 -0.81 -0.63
N GLY A 198 -7.51 -0.62 0.60
CA GLY A 198 -6.66 -0.28 1.76
C GLY A 198 -5.56 -1.31 1.99
N TYR A 199 -5.89 -2.60 1.92
CA TYR A 199 -4.90 -3.69 1.99
C TYR A 199 -3.92 -3.62 0.83
N ASN A 200 -4.33 -3.35 -0.41
CA ASN A 200 -3.40 -3.23 -1.53
C ASN A 200 -2.42 -2.06 -1.34
N ILE A 201 -2.87 -0.92 -0.82
CA ILE A 201 -1.99 0.22 -0.50
C ILE A 201 -0.96 -0.17 0.56
N ALA A 202 -1.37 -0.85 1.63
CA ALA A 202 -0.42 -1.35 2.63
C ALA A 202 0.54 -2.40 2.04
N ASN A 203 0.02 -3.30 1.19
CA ASN A 203 0.84 -4.29 0.49
C ASN A 203 1.89 -3.67 -0.40
N PHE A 204 1.71 -2.44 -0.88
CA PHE A 204 2.77 -1.77 -1.63
C PHE A 204 4.07 -1.69 -0.81
N LEU A 205 3.99 -1.23 0.44
CA LEU A 205 5.14 -1.12 1.34
C LEU A 205 5.64 -2.48 1.82
N TRP A 206 4.72 -3.37 2.21
CA TRP A 206 5.07 -4.71 2.65
C TRP A 206 5.78 -5.52 1.57
N THR A 207 5.33 -5.41 0.33
CA THR A 207 5.92 -6.13 -0.81
C THR A 207 7.30 -5.58 -1.19
N ILE A 208 7.57 -4.29 -0.98
CA ILE A 208 8.94 -3.75 -1.10
C ILE A 208 9.86 -4.49 -0.12
N PHE A 209 9.46 -4.58 1.14
CA PHE A 209 10.21 -5.29 2.17
C PHE A 209 10.38 -6.79 1.85
N LEU A 210 9.30 -7.50 1.50
CA LEU A 210 9.37 -8.92 1.12
C LEU A 210 10.29 -9.14 -0.08
N SER A 211 10.21 -8.27 -1.08
CA SER A 211 11.05 -8.35 -2.28
C SER A 211 12.54 -8.20 -1.93
N LEU A 212 12.89 -7.28 -1.03
CA LEU A 212 14.26 -7.15 -0.51
C LEU A 212 14.69 -8.39 0.30
N GLN A 213 13.81 -8.94 1.14
CA GLN A 213 14.10 -10.14 1.94
C GLN A 213 14.29 -11.40 1.08
N ALA A 214 13.41 -11.59 0.10
CA ALA A 214 13.44 -12.74 -0.80
C ALA A 214 14.71 -12.75 -1.67
N SER A 215 15.17 -11.57 -2.08
CA SER A 215 16.39 -11.39 -2.88
C SER A 215 17.69 -11.70 -2.11
N LYS A 216 17.65 -11.85 -0.78
CA LYS A 216 18.85 -12.21 0.00
C LYS A 216 19.30 -13.63 -0.34
N ALA A 217 20.58 -13.80 -0.60
CA ALA A 217 21.16 -15.10 -0.83
C ALA A 217 20.97 -16.03 0.38
N VAL A 218 20.71 -17.30 0.11
CA VAL A 218 20.75 -18.35 1.13
C VAL A 218 22.22 -18.54 1.52
N ARG A 219 22.56 -18.33 2.80
CA ARG A 219 23.94 -18.52 3.29
C ARG A 219 24.40 -19.94 2.99
N LYS A 220 25.68 -20.20 2.72
CA LYS A 220 26.25 -21.56 2.64
C LYS A 220 26.56 -22.08 4.05
N VAL A 221 26.56 -23.40 4.27
CA VAL A 221 27.03 -23.95 5.55
C VAL A 221 28.53 -23.68 5.56
N ARG A 222 29.06 -23.08 6.62
CA ARG A 222 30.51 -23.07 6.80
C ARG A 222 30.84 -24.48 7.26
N ASP A 223 31.51 -25.25 6.40
CA ASP A 223 32.10 -26.51 6.80
C ASP A 223 33.24 -26.15 7.75
N ASP A 224 32.94 -26.03 9.04
CA ASP A 224 33.95 -25.93 10.07
C ASP A 224 34.60 -27.32 10.14
N THR A 225 35.80 -27.40 9.57
CA THR A 225 36.67 -28.60 9.56
C THR A 225 37.53 -28.63 10.82
#